data_AF-A0A8K0LKB6-F1
#
_entry.id   AF-A0A8K0LKB6-F1
#
_cell.length_a   1.000
_cell.length_b   1.000
_cell.length_c   1.000
_cell.angle_alpha   90.00
_cell.angle_beta   90.00
_cell.angle_gamma   90.00
#
_symmetry.space_group_name_H-M   'P 1'
#
loop_
_entity.id
_entity.type
_entity.pdbx_description
1 polymer ?
#
loop_
_entity_poly.entity_id
_entity_poly.type
_entity_poly.pdbx_seq_one_letter_code
_entity_poly.pdbx_strand_id
1 'polypeptide(L)'
;MPELFDTIGDKVDKVAPAADVNGATVDEEEKVVEEIESLCMNCEENGMTRLLLTRIPYFREIVIMSFSCEKCGYSNNEIQPAGTFQLKGAHYELRLTAMADFERQVIKSDTATINFIELDVEVPAGKGQLTNVEGLLTTLIDDLAFNQEQRKEEAPEAYTKIGEIIEKGRKMLDGEGFPFRVAVDDPAGNSFIAPDPRDGVGKWEKREFLRTPEQNAALGLTDTAADNNDLDANGDIIADQLYEFPASCPGCMHACTTNMKMVDIPHFRQVVIMNTTCDDCGYKSNDVKTGGEIPEKGKKVTLRVTQPVDLARDILKSESCELECPELRLSVNPGTLGGRFTTVEGLLTQVRNDLHGQIFDADAEIKGRSHDSVTPAERSRWTAFFDGLDAAISGEKEFTIVLTDPLAASYVQSLADDPSQPDEQMTVEEYDRTDEEEEELGLKDMKTEGYEEDAEAEKAGEKGENGEKKTEGAA
;
A
#
# COMPACT_ATOMS: atom_id res chain seq x y z
N MET A 1 30.59 7.81 30.42
CA MET A 1 29.92 8.42 29.27
C MET A 1 28.94 7.38 28.75
N PRO A 2 27.64 7.69 28.67
CA PRO A 2 26.59 6.70 28.87
C PRO A 2 26.27 5.93 27.59
N GLU A 3 26.67 4.66 27.56
CA GLU A 3 26.07 3.58 26.76
C GLU A 3 25.24 2.71 27.71
N LEU A 4 24.04 3.13 28.11
CA LEU A 4 23.23 2.27 29.00
C LEU A 4 21.71 2.44 28.93
N PHE A 5 21.16 2.97 27.84
CA PHE A 5 19.70 2.98 27.66
C PHE A 5 19.35 2.85 26.19
N ASP A 6 19.20 1.61 25.72
CA ASP A 6 18.35 1.33 24.55
C ASP A 6 16.93 1.77 24.92
N THR A 7 16.27 2.50 24.03
CA THR A 7 14.89 2.91 24.28
C THR A 7 13.99 1.66 24.29
N ILE A 8 12.84 1.73 24.97
CA ILE A 8 11.91 0.60 25.02
C ILE A 8 11.48 0.18 23.61
N GLY A 9 11.37 1.14 22.67
CA GLY A 9 11.12 0.87 21.24
C GLY A 9 12.18 -0.02 20.59
N ASP A 10 13.47 0.23 20.86
CA ASP A 10 14.58 -0.58 20.30
C ASP A 10 14.61 -2.02 20.84
N LYS A 11 13.96 -2.28 21.97
CA LYS A 11 13.80 -3.63 22.53
C LYS A 11 12.59 -4.34 21.94
N VAL A 12 11.53 -3.62 21.55
CA VAL A 12 10.33 -4.18 20.93
C VAL A 12 10.63 -4.73 19.52
N ASP A 13 11.45 -4.03 18.72
CA ASP A 13 11.87 -4.51 17.39
C ASP A 13 12.66 -5.82 17.43
N LYS A 14 13.35 -6.10 18.55
CA LYS A 14 14.13 -7.33 18.75
C LYS A 14 13.27 -8.53 19.19
N VAL A 15 12.02 -8.30 19.58
CA VAL A 15 11.14 -9.31 20.22
C VAL A 15 9.98 -9.72 19.32
N ALA A 16 9.66 -8.98 18.25
CA ALA A 16 8.70 -9.40 17.24
C ALA A 16 9.17 -10.72 16.57
N PRO A 17 8.47 -11.86 16.74
CA PRO A 17 8.89 -13.09 16.10
C PRO A 17 8.61 -13.03 14.59
N ALA A 18 9.57 -13.47 13.79
CA ALA A 18 9.33 -13.87 12.41
C ALA A 18 8.23 -14.96 12.41
N ALA A 19 7.15 -14.73 11.67
CA ALA A 19 5.97 -15.58 11.65
C ALA A 19 6.32 -17.03 11.27
N ASP A 20 6.13 -17.96 12.20
CA ASP A 20 6.36 -19.38 11.99
C ASP A 20 5.16 -19.99 11.24
N VAL A 21 5.44 -20.52 10.05
CA VAL A 21 4.45 -21.04 9.11
C VAL A 21 4.12 -22.47 9.47
N ASN A 22 3.24 -22.72 10.43
CA ASN A 22 2.59 -24.02 10.58
C ASN A 22 1.20 -23.88 11.22
N GLY A 23 0.17 -24.21 10.44
CA GLY A 23 -1.23 -24.24 10.86
C GLY A 23 -1.50 -25.30 11.93
N ALA A 24 -1.22 -24.95 13.18
CA ALA A 24 -1.75 -25.61 14.37
C ALA A 24 -2.72 -24.64 15.06
N THR A 25 -3.91 -25.13 15.40
CA THR A 25 -4.83 -24.46 16.33
C THR A 25 -4.10 -24.31 17.66
N VAL A 26 -3.61 -23.11 17.96
CA VAL A 26 -3.02 -22.79 19.25
C VAL A 26 -4.14 -22.25 20.13
N ASP A 27 -4.38 -22.92 21.25
CA ASP A 27 -5.27 -22.43 22.32
C ASP A 27 -4.94 -20.97 22.68
N GLU A 28 -5.98 -20.19 22.94
CA GLU A 28 -5.95 -18.80 23.39
C GLU A 28 -5.31 -18.68 24.80
N GLU A 29 -4.00 -18.90 24.90
CA GLU A 29 -3.23 -18.43 26.05
C GLU A 29 -2.53 -17.12 25.66
N GLU A 30 -3.01 -16.01 26.23
CA GLU A 30 -2.33 -14.70 26.20
C GLU A 30 -0.89 -14.88 26.65
N LYS A 31 0.05 -14.92 25.70
CA LYS A 31 1.47 -14.96 26.02
C LYS A 31 1.89 -13.60 26.59
N VAL A 32 2.01 -13.53 27.91
CA VAL A 32 2.79 -12.47 28.57
C VAL A 32 4.23 -12.66 28.11
N VAL A 33 4.75 -11.71 27.34
CA VAL A 33 6.03 -11.87 26.66
C VAL A 33 7.18 -11.52 27.58
N GLU A 34 7.09 -10.43 28.36
CA GLU A 34 8.13 -10.00 29.31
C GLU A 34 7.55 -9.18 30.49
N GLU A 35 8.16 -9.30 31.68
CA GLU A 35 7.94 -8.42 32.84
C GLU A 35 9.18 -7.54 33.06
N ILE A 36 9.00 -6.22 33.12
CA ILE A 36 10.09 -5.24 33.21
C ILE A 36 9.87 -4.33 34.44
N GLU A 37 10.89 -4.21 35.29
CA GLU A 37 10.90 -3.19 36.35
C GLU A 37 10.95 -1.78 35.73
N SER A 38 9.96 -0.95 36.04
CA SER A 38 9.80 0.40 35.48
C SER A 38 9.58 1.43 36.58
N LEU A 39 10.06 2.65 36.38
CA LEU A 39 9.88 3.74 37.35
C LEU A 39 8.40 4.16 37.42
N CYS A 40 7.82 4.20 38.61
CA CYS A 40 6.48 4.72 38.84
C CYS A 40 6.50 6.25 38.75
N MET A 41 5.76 6.81 37.81
CA MET A 41 5.68 8.28 37.65
C MET A 41 4.86 8.97 38.75
N ASN A 42 4.15 8.21 39.60
CA ASN A 42 3.35 8.76 40.69
C ASN A 42 4.11 8.86 42.01
N CYS A 43 4.91 7.85 42.36
CA CYS A 43 5.66 7.81 43.62
C CYS A 43 7.18 7.70 43.45
N GLU A 44 7.68 7.71 42.22
CA GLU A 44 9.10 7.64 41.85
C GLU A 44 9.83 6.38 42.36
N GLU A 45 9.09 5.37 42.84
CA GLU A 45 9.62 4.04 43.16
C GLU A 45 9.42 3.08 41.98
N ASN A 46 10.13 1.95 41.95
CA ASN A 46 9.94 0.96 40.88
C ASN A 46 8.61 0.22 41.03
N GLY A 47 7.86 0.13 39.94
CA GLY A 47 6.76 -0.81 39.73
C GLY A 47 7.09 -1.83 38.63
N MET A 48 6.11 -2.61 38.22
CA MET A 48 6.24 -3.67 37.23
C MET A 48 5.40 -3.36 35.98
N THR A 49 6.03 -3.34 34.81
CA THR A 49 5.36 -3.29 33.50
C THR A 49 5.33 -4.68 32.88
N ARG A 50 4.15 -5.17 32.53
CA ARG A 50 3.95 -6.42 31.80
C ARG A 50 3.68 -6.11 30.33
N LEU A 51 4.44 -6.73 29.44
CA LEU A 51 4.25 -6.65 28.00
C LEU A 51 3.42 -7.84 27.51
N LEU A 52 2.25 -7.57 26.97
CA LEU A 52 1.37 -8.55 26.34
C LEU A 52 1.29 -8.22 24.84
N LEU A 53 1.93 -9.04 24.01
CA LEU A 53 1.73 -8.97 22.57
C LEU A 53 0.46 -9.73 22.22
N THR A 54 -0.52 -9.02 21.67
CA THR A 54 -1.79 -9.60 21.24
C THR A 54 -2.22 -9.04 19.90
N ARG A 55 -3.10 -9.75 19.22
CA ARG A 55 -3.70 -9.32 17.95
C ARG A 55 -5.20 -9.16 18.17
N ILE A 56 -5.67 -7.92 18.10
CA ILE A 56 -7.12 -7.64 18.16
C ILE A 56 -7.69 -7.84 16.75
N PRO A 57 -8.80 -8.58 16.56
CA PRO A 57 -9.49 -8.67 15.27
C PRO A 57 -9.77 -7.27 14.69
N TYR A 58 -9.58 -7.10 13.38
CA TYR A 58 -9.65 -5.80 12.68
C TYR A 58 -8.52 -4.82 12.99
N PHE A 59 -7.55 -5.20 13.83
CA PHE A 59 -6.36 -4.43 14.15
C PHE A 59 -5.08 -5.27 13.90
N ARG A 60 -3.92 -4.61 13.73
CA ARG A 60 -2.61 -5.29 13.59
C ARG A 60 -2.13 -5.79 14.97
N GLU A 61 -0.94 -6.37 15.02
CA GLU A 61 -0.28 -6.74 16.27
C GLU A 61 -0.08 -5.49 17.15
N ILE A 62 -0.44 -5.62 18.43
CA ILE A 62 -0.27 -4.58 19.44
C ILE A 62 0.51 -5.11 20.62
N VAL A 63 1.25 -4.19 21.26
CA VAL A 63 1.89 -4.41 22.54
C VAL A 63 1.07 -3.67 23.60
N ILE A 64 0.43 -4.43 24.48
CA ILE A 64 -0.21 -3.88 25.68
C ILE A 64 0.82 -3.87 26.80
N MET A 65 1.11 -2.69 27.32
CA MET A 65 2.01 -2.46 28.45
C MET A 65 1.17 -2.18 29.69
N SER A 66 1.04 -3.17 30.57
CA SER A 66 0.33 -3.02 31.84
C SER A 66 1.31 -2.73 32.97
N PHE A 67 1.40 -1.47 33.39
CA PHE A 67 2.15 -1.04 34.55
C PHE A 67 1.32 -1.19 35.83
N SER A 68 1.94 -1.70 36.89
CA SER A 68 1.37 -1.73 38.25
C SER A 68 2.45 -1.43 39.29
N CYS A 69 2.13 -0.55 40.23
CA CYS A 69 3.01 -0.22 41.35
C CYS A 69 2.42 -0.73 42.67
N GLU A 70 3.06 -1.70 43.30
CA GLU A 70 2.62 -2.27 44.57
C GLU A 70 2.70 -1.27 45.75
N LYS A 71 3.45 -0.18 45.60
CA LYS A 71 3.74 0.80 46.67
C LYS A 71 2.66 1.84 46.83
N CYS A 72 2.23 2.45 45.72
CA CYS A 72 1.18 3.48 45.72
C CYS A 72 -0.15 2.99 45.13
N GLY A 73 -0.19 1.77 44.58
CA GLY A 73 -1.39 1.22 43.95
C GLY A 73 -1.70 1.78 42.56
N TYR A 74 -0.84 2.66 42.01
CA TYR A 74 -1.01 3.20 40.67
C TYR A 74 -0.84 2.11 39.62
N SER A 75 -1.80 2.00 38.70
CA SER A 75 -1.72 1.15 37.53
C SER A 75 -2.01 1.96 36.27
N ASN A 76 -1.39 1.56 35.16
CA ASN A 76 -1.58 2.18 33.86
C ASN A 76 -1.51 1.11 32.78
N ASN A 77 -2.39 1.17 31.77
CA ASN A 77 -2.35 0.28 30.63
C ASN A 77 -2.15 1.13 29.37
N GLU A 78 -0.99 0.98 28.75
CA GLU A 78 -0.63 1.68 27.52
C GLU A 78 -0.66 0.69 26.35
N ILE A 79 -1.14 1.13 25.18
CA ILE A 79 -1.05 0.35 23.95
C ILE A 79 -0.06 1.02 23.04
N GLN A 80 0.88 0.23 22.51
CA GLN A 80 1.72 0.63 21.39
C GLN A 80 1.46 -0.31 20.20
N PRO A 81 1.17 0.24 19.00
CA PRO A 81 1.10 -0.57 17.80
C PRO A 81 2.48 -1.14 17.47
N ALA A 82 2.56 -2.43 17.11
CA ALA A 82 3.84 -3.06 16.75
C ALA A 82 4.34 -2.68 15.34
N GLY A 83 3.52 -1.98 14.55
CA GLY A 83 3.88 -1.51 13.21
C GLY A 83 3.92 0.02 13.10
N THR A 84 4.79 0.52 12.24
CA THR A 84 4.90 1.94 11.90
C THR A 84 3.74 2.35 11.00
N PHE A 85 2.94 3.34 11.46
CA PHE A 85 1.92 4.17 10.78
C PHE A 85 1.07 3.57 9.64
N GLN A 86 -0.24 3.82 9.62
CA GLN A 86 -1.07 3.53 8.45
C GLN A 86 -0.71 4.42 7.24
N LEU A 87 -1.08 3.98 6.04
CA LEU A 87 -0.90 4.76 4.79
C LEU A 87 -1.73 6.06 4.79
N LYS A 88 -2.88 6.04 5.48
CA LYS A 88 -3.82 7.16 5.61
C LYS A 88 -4.14 7.42 7.07
N GLY A 89 -4.45 8.66 7.40
CA GLY A 89 -5.06 9.00 8.70
C GLY A 89 -6.49 8.48 8.77
N ALA A 90 -6.99 8.29 9.98
CA ALA A 90 -8.35 7.82 10.22
C ALA A 90 -9.10 8.81 11.10
N HIS A 91 -10.31 9.16 10.68
CA HIS A 91 -11.28 9.93 11.43
C HIS A 91 -12.46 9.01 11.78
N TYR A 92 -12.75 8.87 13.06
CA TYR A 92 -13.93 8.16 13.55
C TYR A 92 -14.90 9.17 14.15
N GLU A 93 -16.18 9.08 13.80
CA GLU A 93 -17.25 9.85 14.45
C GLU A 93 -18.28 8.86 15.01
N LEU A 94 -18.57 8.98 16.30
CA LEU A 94 -19.56 8.20 17.01
C LEU A 94 -20.60 9.11 17.63
N ARG A 95 -21.86 8.89 17.28
CA ARG A 95 -23.02 9.53 17.91
C ARG A 95 -23.58 8.65 19.02
N LEU A 96 -23.44 9.12 20.25
CA LEU A 96 -24.00 8.46 21.42
C LEU A 96 -25.47 8.87 21.59
N THR A 97 -26.32 7.87 21.76
CA THR A 97 -27.79 8.06 21.87
C THR A 97 -28.38 7.41 23.12
N ALA A 98 -27.67 6.44 23.70
CA ALA A 98 -28.10 5.70 24.88
C ALA A 98 -26.89 5.31 25.73
N MET A 99 -27.15 4.94 26.99
CA MET A 99 -26.10 4.51 27.92
C MET A 99 -25.28 3.32 27.43
N ALA A 100 -25.85 2.42 26.63
CA ALA A 100 -25.11 1.30 26.05
C ALA A 100 -23.98 1.73 25.10
N ASP A 101 -24.06 2.93 24.51
CA ASP A 101 -22.99 3.44 23.63
C ASP A 101 -21.71 3.79 24.39
N PHE A 102 -21.80 4.01 25.71
CA PHE A 102 -20.64 4.30 26.56
C PHE A 102 -19.68 3.10 26.72
N GLU A 103 -20.21 1.88 26.60
CA GLU A 103 -19.44 0.63 26.72
C GLU A 103 -18.58 0.34 25.49
N ARG A 104 -18.71 1.14 24.41
CA ARG A 104 -17.90 0.94 23.19
C ARG A 104 -16.43 1.09 23.50
N GLN A 105 -15.68 0.05 23.13
CA GLN A 105 -14.24 0.06 23.24
C GLN A 105 -13.63 1.10 22.29
N VAL A 106 -12.70 1.87 22.84
CA VAL A 106 -11.91 2.87 22.13
C VAL A 106 -10.44 2.58 22.36
N ILE A 107 -9.71 2.45 21.25
CA ILE A 107 -8.26 2.44 21.23
C ILE A 107 -7.85 3.85 20.81
N LYS A 108 -7.29 4.60 21.75
CA LYS A 108 -6.66 5.89 21.46
C LYS A 108 -5.18 5.64 21.21
N SER A 109 -4.65 5.99 20.04
CA SER A 109 -3.20 6.03 19.81
C SER A 109 -2.57 7.25 20.46
N ASP A 110 -1.25 7.27 20.53
CA ASP A 110 -0.49 8.40 21.04
C ASP A 110 -0.62 9.66 20.17
N THR A 111 -0.86 9.49 18.87
CA THR A 111 -1.00 10.58 17.89
C THR A 111 -2.43 11.07 17.73
N ALA A 112 -3.40 10.45 18.40
CA ALA A 112 -4.81 10.75 18.21
C ALA A 112 -5.32 11.91 19.06
N THR A 113 -6.16 12.71 18.43
CA THR A 113 -6.92 13.80 19.05
C THR A 113 -8.36 13.38 19.24
N ILE A 114 -8.92 13.65 20.42
CA ILE A 114 -10.31 13.29 20.76
C ILE A 114 -11.13 14.57 20.88
N ASN A 115 -12.26 14.62 20.19
CA ASN A 115 -13.14 15.77 20.15
C ASN A 115 -14.52 15.42 20.70
N PHE A 116 -14.91 16.05 21.81
CA PHE A 116 -16.29 16.02 22.32
C PHE A 116 -17.04 17.23 21.77
N ILE A 117 -17.75 17.04 20.65
CA ILE A 117 -18.25 18.14 19.82
C ILE A 117 -19.21 19.04 20.60
N GLU A 118 -20.16 18.47 21.35
CA GLU A 118 -21.16 19.25 22.10
C GLU A 118 -20.62 19.80 23.44
N LEU A 119 -19.47 19.31 23.91
CA LEU A 119 -18.75 19.92 25.05
C LEU A 119 -17.79 21.04 24.62
N ASP A 120 -17.47 21.12 23.32
CA ASP A 120 -16.45 22.02 22.76
C ASP A 120 -15.09 21.81 23.45
N VAL A 121 -14.73 20.54 23.67
CA VAL A 121 -13.47 20.12 24.30
C VAL A 121 -12.70 19.19 23.38
N GLU A 122 -11.47 19.58 23.11
CA GLU A 122 -10.47 18.83 22.35
C GLU A 122 -9.38 18.32 23.31
N VAL A 123 -9.11 17.02 23.24
CA VAL A 123 -8.03 16.36 23.97
C VAL A 123 -6.90 16.09 22.98
N PRO A 124 -5.73 16.73 23.13
CA PRO A 124 -4.63 16.58 22.18
C PRO A 124 -4.01 15.18 22.21
N ALA A 125 -3.16 14.94 21.22
CA ALA A 125 -2.24 13.80 21.16
C ALA A 125 -1.49 13.64 22.51
N GLY A 126 -1.30 12.40 22.94
CA GLY A 126 -0.83 12.07 24.28
C GLY A 126 -0.40 10.62 24.39
N LYS A 127 -0.62 9.97 25.53
CA LYS A 127 -0.33 8.53 25.66
C LYS A 127 -1.44 7.70 25.03
N GLY A 128 -1.08 6.58 24.41
CA GLY A 128 -2.03 5.60 23.91
C GLY A 128 -2.77 4.91 25.05
N GLN A 129 -4.07 4.66 24.88
CA GLN A 129 -4.93 4.09 25.92
C GLN A 129 -5.97 3.15 25.32
N LEU A 130 -6.16 1.98 25.95
CA LEU A 130 -7.33 1.13 25.76
C LEU A 130 -8.38 1.48 26.80
N THR A 131 -9.53 1.93 26.36
CA THR A 131 -10.62 2.33 27.26
C THR A 131 -11.96 2.18 26.56
N ASN A 132 -13.02 2.70 27.14
CA ASN A 132 -14.31 2.88 26.51
C ASN A 132 -14.67 4.37 26.45
N VAL A 133 -15.79 4.72 25.82
CA VAL A 133 -16.20 6.13 25.70
C VAL A 133 -16.48 6.76 27.07
N GLU A 134 -16.99 5.97 28.02
CA GLU A 134 -17.20 6.40 29.42
C GLU A 134 -15.90 6.79 30.11
N GLY A 135 -14.89 5.93 29.97
CA GLY A 135 -13.57 6.12 30.56
C GLY A 135 -12.87 7.34 29.99
N LEU A 136 -12.96 7.57 28.69
CA LEU A 136 -12.44 8.79 28.05
C LEU A 136 -13.06 10.06 28.65
N LEU A 137 -14.39 10.09 28.78
CA LEU A 137 -15.09 11.25 29.31
C LEU A 137 -14.81 11.44 30.81
N THR A 138 -14.74 10.34 31.57
CA THR A 138 -14.44 10.37 33.02
C THR A 138 -13.03 10.90 33.27
N THR A 139 -12.02 10.35 32.57
CA THR A 139 -10.63 10.82 32.68
C THR A 139 -10.52 12.30 32.32
N LEU A 140 -11.19 12.75 31.25
CA LEU A 140 -11.22 14.17 30.87
C LEU A 140 -11.79 15.06 31.98
N ILE A 141 -12.90 14.66 32.60
CA ILE A 141 -13.54 15.44 33.67
C ILE A 141 -12.67 15.46 34.92
N ASP A 142 -12.06 14.35 35.28
CA ASP A 142 -11.18 14.24 36.45
C ASP A 142 -9.91 15.09 36.29
N ASP A 143 -9.30 15.06 35.10
CA ASP A 143 -8.13 15.89 34.75
C ASP A 143 -8.47 17.40 34.81
N LEU A 144 -9.66 17.78 34.32
CA LEU A 144 -10.14 19.16 34.42
C LEU A 144 -10.43 19.56 35.87
N ALA A 145 -10.99 18.65 36.67
CA ALA A 145 -11.36 18.90 38.06
C ALA A 145 -10.15 18.99 39.01
N PHE A 146 -9.10 18.21 38.76
CA PHE A 146 -7.93 18.12 39.64
C PHE A 146 -7.30 19.49 39.95
N ASN A 147 -7.20 20.38 38.97
CA ASN A 147 -6.58 21.69 39.12
C ASN A 147 -7.56 22.84 39.44
N GLN A 148 -8.83 22.56 39.72
CA GLN A 148 -9.85 23.61 39.93
C GLN A 148 -9.61 24.45 41.19
N GLU A 149 -9.11 23.87 42.29
CA GLU A 149 -8.87 24.63 43.52
C GLU A 149 -7.77 25.68 43.33
N GLN A 150 -6.68 25.33 42.64
CA GLN A 150 -5.60 26.26 42.32
C GLN A 150 -6.07 27.36 41.34
N ARG A 151 -6.86 26.99 40.31
CA ARG A 151 -7.41 27.94 39.34
C ARG A 151 -8.35 28.97 39.97
N LYS A 152 -9.01 28.65 41.09
CA LYS A 152 -9.86 29.58 41.83
C LYS A 152 -9.09 30.79 42.37
N GLU A 153 -7.82 30.62 42.70
CA GLU A 153 -6.95 31.68 43.21
C GLU A 153 -6.22 32.43 42.09
N GLU A 154 -5.72 31.70 41.09
CA GLU A 154 -4.89 32.27 40.02
C GLU A 154 -5.70 32.86 38.85
N ALA A 155 -6.83 32.24 38.48
CA ALA A 155 -7.62 32.60 37.31
C ALA A 155 -9.14 32.36 37.53
N PRO A 156 -9.83 33.25 38.27
CA PRO A 156 -11.24 33.06 38.64
C PRO A 156 -12.19 32.91 37.44
N GLU A 157 -11.89 33.57 36.31
CA GLU A 157 -12.71 33.47 35.10
C GLU A 157 -12.61 32.08 34.44
N ALA A 158 -11.43 31.46 34.45
CA ALA A 158 -11.23 30.11 33.94
C ALA A 158 -11.91 29.07 34.84
N TYR A 159 -11.88 29.28 36.16
CA TYR A 159 -12.56 28.42 37.13
C TYR A 159 -14.06 28.29 36.84
N THR A 160 -14.74 29.40 36.55
CA THR A 160 -16.18 29.39 36.22
C THR A 160 -16.45 28.64 34.92
N LYS A 161 -15.71 28.94 33.84
CA LYS A 161 -15.90 28.29 32.53
C LYS A 161 -15.62 26.79 32.57
N ILE A 162 -14.54 26.38 33.22
CA ILE A 162 -14.19 24.95 33.38
C ILE A 162 -15.21 24.25 34.28
N GLY A 163 -15.72 24.95 35.30
CA GLY A 163 -16.79 24.43 36.15
C GLY A 163 -18.07 24.09 35.37
N GLU A 164 -18.46 24.96 34.42
CA GLU A 164 -19.60 24.70 33.52
C GLU A 164 -19.36 23.47 32.62
N ILE A 165 -18.15 23.29 32.10
CA ILE A 165 -17.76 22.12 31.29
C ILE A 165 -17.83 20.84 32.13
N ILE A 166 -17.28 20.86 33.35
CA ILE A 166 -17.31 19.72 34.28
C ILE A 166 -18.76 19.34 34.61
N GLU A 167 -19.63 20.33 34.87
CA GLU A 167 -21.04 20.07 35.16
C GLU A 167 -21.76 19.46 33.94
N LYS A 168 -21.51 19.97 32.73
CA LYS A 168 -22.05 19.39 31.49
C LYS A 168 -21.54 17.96 31.25
N GLY A 169 -20.25 17.72 31.46
CA GLY A 169 -19.65 16.39 31.31
C GLY A 169 -20.27 15.38 32.29
N ARG A 170 -20.49 15.78 33.55
CA ARG A 170 -21.18 14.93 34.53
C ARG A 170 -22.62 14.62 34.13
N LYS A 171 -23.37 15.60 33.62
CA LYS A 171 -24.72 15.37 33.06
C LYS A 171 -24.72 14.43 31.87
N MET A 172 -23.67 14.45 31.04
CA MET A 172 -23.50 13.48 29.95
C MET A 172 -23.27 12.07 30.49
N LEU A 173 -22.42 11.90 31.52
CA LEU A 173 -22.20 10.62 32.20
C LEU A 173 -23.47 10.07 32.88
N ASP A 174 -24.30 10.96 33.45
CA ASP A 174 -25.59 10.58 34.04
C ASP A 174 -26.67 10.22 32.99
N GLY A 175 -26.36 10.38 31.69
CA GLY A 175 -27.26 10.08 30.59
C GLY A 175 -28.27 11.18 30.26
N GLU A 176 -28.14 12.36 30.86
CA GLU A 176 -29.00 13.53 30.59
C GLU A 176 -28.51 14.36 29.39
N GLY A 177 -27.31 14.09 28.88
CA GLY A 177 -26.66 14.85 27.81
C GLY A 177 -26.80 14.28 26.39
N PHE A 178 -27.61 13.25 26.17
CA PHE A 178 -27.81 12.67 24.84
C PHE A 178 -28.71 13.53 23.93
N PRO A 179 -28.53 13.47 22.59
CA PRO A 179 -27.42 12.83 21.88
C PRO A 179 -26.21 13.76 21.80
N PHE A 180 -25.01 13.19 21.85
CA PHE A 180 -23.76 13.91 21.62
C PHE A 180 -22.80 13.06 20.80
N ARG A 181 -21.70 13.66 20.34
CA ARG A 181 -20.76 13.08 19.41
C ARG A 181 -19.34 13.13 19.96
N VAL A 182 -18.67 12.00 19.80
CA VAL A 182 -17.25 11.84 20.01
C VAL A 182 -16.61 11.59 18.66
N ALA A 183 -15.60 12.39 18.34
CA ALA A 183 -14.73 12.13 17.20
C ALA A 183 -13.32 11.78 17.67
N VAL A 184 -12.67 10.86 16.96
CA VAL A 184 -11.28 10.49 17.16
C VAL A 184 -10.56 10.69 15.83
N ASP A 185 -9.68 11.68 15.81
CA ASP A 185 -8.85 12.07 14.68
C ASP A 185 -7.44 11.56 14.90
N ASP A 186 -7.04 10.56 14.12
CA ASP A 186 -5.71 9.97 14.23
C ASP A 186 -4.94 10.04 12.92
N PRO A 187 -3.94 10.94 12.82
CA PRO A 187 -3.04 11.01 11.68
C PRO A 187 -2.27 9.71 11.42
N ALA A 188 -1.95 8.92 12.44
CA ALA A 188 -1.26 7.63 12.27
C ALA A 188 -2.21 6.50 11.83
N GLY A 189 -3.52 6.70 11.93
CA GLY A 189 -4.55 5.70 11.59
C GLY A 189 -4.59 4.48 12.52
N ASN A 190 -3.98 4.56 13.71
CA ASN A 190 -3.86 3.47 14.68
C ASN A 190 -4.95 3.51 15.78
N SER A 191 -5.83 4.50 15.75
CA SER A 191 -6.98 4.56 16.66
C SER A 191 -8.16 3.79 16.12
N PHE A 192 -9.07 3.42 17.02
CA PHE A 192 -10.22 2.60 16.70
C PHE A 192 -11.37 2.86 17.67
N ILE A 193 -12.60 2.94 17.15
CA ILE A 193 -13.83 2.89 17.94
C ILE A 193 -14.60 1.66 17.47
N ALA A 194 -14.96 0.77 18.40
CA ALA A 194 -15.68 -0.46 18.09
C ALA A 194 -17.04 -0.17 17.41
N PRO A 195 -17.29 -0.70 16.20
CA PRO A 195 -18.60 -0.62 15.56
C PRO A 195 -19.57 -1.63 16.19
N ASP A 196 -20.85 -1.28 16.31
CA ASP A 196 -21.91 -2.23 16.66
C ASP A 196 -22.73 -2.55 15.40
N PRO A 197 -22.86 -3.83 14.98
CA PRO A 197 -23.70 -4.24 13.85
C PRO A 197 -25.17 -3.82 13.95
N ARG A 198 -25.65 -3.44 15.14
CA ARG A 198 -27.00 -2.93 15.38
C ARG A 198 -27.15 -1.43 15.11
N ASP A 199 -26.04 -0.74 14.82
CA ASP A 199 -26.07 0.68 14.54
C ASP A 199 -26.78 1.00 13.23
N GLY A 200 -27.62 2.04 13.27
CA GLY A 200 -28.20 2.63 12.07
C GLY A 200 -27.21 3.50 11.31
N VAL A 201 -27.53 3.80 10.04
CA VAL A 201 -26.73 4.69 9.18
C VAL A 201 -26.52 6.04 9.87
N GLY A 202 -25.26 6.48 9.98
CA GLY A 202 -24.88 7.78 10.55
C GLY A 202 -24.71 7.81 12.08
N LYS A 203 -24.77 6.65 12.76
CA LYS A 203 -24.41 6.57 14.19
C LYS A 203 -22.91 6.36 14.41
N TRP A 204 -22.29 5.55 13.56
CA TRP A 204 -20.86 5.32 13.55
C TRP A 204 -20.36 5.57 12.12
N GLU A 205 -19.31 6.36 11.99
CA GLU A 205 -18.69 6.70 10.72
C GLU A 205 -17.17 6.58 10.84
N LYS A 206 -16.54 5.96 9.83
CA LYS A 206 -15.10 5.98 9.63
C LYS A 206 -14.79 6.63 8.30
N ARG A 207 -13.93 7.65 8.30
CA ARG A 207 -13.39 8.29 7.11
C ARG A 207 -11.88 8.19 7.14
N GLU A 208 -11.29 7.84 6.01
CA GLU A 208 -9.84 7.85 5.85
C GLU A 208 -9.43 9.12 5.10
N PHE A 209 -8.41 9.80 5.58
CA PHE A 209 -7.94 11.05 5.00
C PHE A 209 -6.44 10.99 4.66
N LEU A 210 -6.06 11.75 3.63
CA LEU A 210 -4.66 11.98 3.30
C LEU A 210 -4.06 12.94 4.32
N ARG A 211 -2.91 12.57 4.90
CA ARG A 211 -2.22 13.38 5.90
C ARG A 211 -1.74 14.69 5.29
N THR A 212 -1.80 15.76 6.06
CA THR A 212 -1.15 17.02 5.69
C THR A 212 0.37 16.92 5.87
N PRO A 213 1.17 17.78 5.21
CA PRO A 213 2.62 17.82 5.41
C PRO A 213 3.02 18.03 6.88
N GLU A 214 2.25 18.84 7.62
CA GLU A 214 2.44 19.10 9.05
C GLU A 214 2.21 17.83 9.89
N GLN A 215 1.18 17.06 9.55
CA GLN A 215 0.90 15.76 10.19
C GLN A 215 2.00 14.74 9.89
N ASN A 216 2.51 14.69 8.66
CA ASN A 216 3.65 13.83 8.32
C ASN A 216 4.91 14.22 9.12
N ALA A 217 5.19 15.51 9.26
CA ALA A 217 6.30 15.98 10.08
C ALA A 217 6.14 15.63 11.56
N ALA A 218 4.93 15.78 12.13
CA ALA A 218 4.65 15.42 13.51
C ALA A 218 4.82 13.91 13.78
N LEU A 219 4.56 13.07 12.78
CA LEU A 219 4.74 11.62 12.86
C LEU A 219 6.19 11.16 12.60
N GLY A 220 7.13 12.08 12.36
CA GLY A 220 8.49 11.72 11.98
C GLY A 220 8.58 11.05 10.61
N LEU A 221 7.54 11.20 9.77
CA LEU A 221 7.49 10.74 8.38
C LEU A 221 8.18 11.73 7.43
N THR A 222 9.00 12.64 7.95
CA THR A 222 9.89 13.53 7.21
C THR A 222 11.07 12.76 6.62
N ASP A 223 10.73 11.80 5.76
CA ASP A 223 11.43 11.43 4.53
C ASP A 223 10.42 11.30 3.35
N THR A 224 9.15 11.70 3.54
CA THR A 224 8.11 11.70 2.47
C THR A 224 7.56 13.08 2.14
N ALA A 225 8.05 14.12 2.81
CA ALA A 225 8.28 15.37 2.11
C ALA A 225 9.50 15.12 1.25
N ALA A 226 9.26 14.47 0.09
CA ALA A 226 10.04 14.76 -1.09
C ALA A 226 10.34 16.26 -1.02
N ASP A 227 11.61 16.62 -1.19
CA ASP A 227 11.89 17.92 -1.74
C ASP A 227 10.82 18.20 -2.81
N ASN A 228 10.35 19.44 -2.91
CA ASN A 228 9.65 19.89 -4.11
C ASN A 228 10.63 19.92 -5.32
N ASN A 229 11.48 18.90 -5.44
CA ASN A 229 12.42 18.57 -6.49
C ASN A 229 12.06 17.22 -7.14
N ASP A 230 10.96 16.56 -6.75
CA ASP A 230 10.55 15.24 -7.30
C ASP A 230 9.49 15.34 -8.40
N LEU A 231 8.82 16.48 -8.50
CA LEU A 231 7.90 16.82 -9.57
C LEU A 231 8.37 18.13 -10.19
N ASP A 232 8.19 18.31 -11.49
CA ASP A 232 8.52 19.57 -12.14
C ASP A 232 7.59 20.70 -11.67
N ALA A 233 7.81 21.93 -12.14
CA ALA A 233 6.99 23.08 -11.74
C ALA A 233 5.49 22.94 -12.08
N ASN A 234 5.10 21.94 -12.88
CA ASN A 234 3.74 21.64 -13.27
C ASN A 234 3.13 20.46 -12.49
N GLY A 235 3.92 19.78 -11.65
CA GLY A 235 3.49 18.60 -10.92
C GLY A 235 3.68 17.29 -11.69
N ASP A 236 4.44 17.30 -12.79
CA ASP A 236 4.74 16.11 -13.58
C ASP A 236 5.93 15.34 -13.00
N ILE A 237 5.90 14.01 -13.15
CA ILE A 237 6.97 13.13 -12.69
C ILE A 237 8.26 13.44 -13.47
N ILE A 238 9.33 13.75 -12.75
CA ILE A 238 10.63 14.07 -13.33
C ILE A 238 11.26 12.81 -13.92
N ALA A 239 11.61 12.88 -15.20
CA ALA A 239 12.30 11.81 -15.89
C ALA A 239 13.66 11.52 -15.25
N ASP A 240 14.05 10.25 -15.23
CA ASP A 240 15.29 9.72 -14.64
C ASP A 240 15.43 9.74 -13.12
N GLN A 241 14.40 10.15 -12.39
CA GLN A 241 14.35 10.04 -10.94
C GLN A 241 13.82 8.69 -10.47
N LEU A 242 14.40 8.17 -9.38
CA LEU A 242 13.93 6.97 -8.70
C LEU A 242 12.89 7.37 -7.64
N TYR A 243 11.70 6.81 -7.76
CA TYR A 243 10.61 6.96 -6.81
C TYR A 243 10.42 5.64 -6.06
N GLU A 244 10.18 5.70 -4.76
CA GLU A 244 9.94 4.52 -3.94
C GLU A 244 8.53 4.56 -3.36
N PHE A 245 7.75 3.50 -3.59
CA PHE A 245 6.38 3.38 -3.11
C PHE A 245 6.23 2.17 -2.19
N PRO A 246 5.60 2.32 -1.01
CA PRO A 246 5.25 1.19 -0.17
C PRO A 246 4.17 0.34 -0.87
N ALA A 247 4.41 -0.97 -0.97
CA ALA A 247 3.54 -1.94 -1.61
C ALA A 247 3.38 -3.20 -0.74
N SER A 248 2.51 -4.12 -1.16
CA SER A 248 2.38 -5.45 -0.57
C SER A 248 2.93 -6.48 -1.54
N CYS A 249 3.77 -7.38 -1.04
CA CYS A 249 4.42 -8.42 -1.82
C CYS A 249 3.37 -9.37 -2.41
N PRO A 250 3.30 -9.56 -3.75
CA PRO A 250 2.35 -10.50 -4.35
C PRO A 250 2.56 -11.96 -3.91
N GLY A 251 3.78 -12.32 -3.50
CA GLY A 251 4.14 -13.68 -3.11
C GLY A 251 3.78 -14.04 -1.66
N CYS A 252 4.03 -13.14 -0.70
CA CYS A 252 3.85 -13.41 0.73
C CYS A 252 2.95 -12.41 1.47
N MET A 253 2.43 -11.40 0.77
CA MET A 253 1.59 -10.32 1.30
C MET A 253 2.21 -9.42 2.37
N HIS A 254 3.49 -9.62 2.71
CA HIS A 254 4.22 -8.72 3.60
C HIS A 254 4.47 -7.37 2.93
N ALA A 255 4.73 -6.34 3.75
CA ALA A 255 5.08 -5.03 3.24
C ALA A 255 6.42 -5.09 2.50
N CYS A 256 6.49 -4.49 1.32
CA CYS A 256 7.72 -4.38 0.54
C CYS A 256 7.77 -3.05 -0.21
N THR A 257 8.92 -2.71 -0.78
CA THR A 257 9.08 -1.48 -1.56
C THR A 257 9.03 -1.77 -3.05
N THR A 258 8.24 -0.99 -3.78
CA THR A 258 8.28 -0.93 -5.24
C THR A 258 9.03 0.32 -5.67
N ASN A 259 10.17 0.11 -6.32
CA ASN A 259 10.97 1.14 -6.94
C ASN A 259 10.40 1.44 -8.33
N MET A 260 10.12 2.70 -8.62
CA MET A 260 9.63 3.18 -9.90
C MET A 260 10.63 4.16 -10.50
N LYS A 261 10.99 3.97 -11.76
CA LYS A 261 11.80 4.94 -12.50
C LYS A 261 11.14 5.24 -13.84
N MET A 262 10.88 6.52 -14.11
CA MET A 262 10.55 6.99 -15.46
C MET A 262 11.85 7.09 -16.26
N VAL A 263 11.96 6.32 -17.33
CA VAL A 263 13.11 6.33 -18.24
C VAL A 263 12.64 6.86 -19.59
N ASP A 264 13.29 7.92 -20.06
CA ASP A 264 13.13 8.39 -21.43
C ASP A 264 14.16 7.67 -22.30
N ILE A 265 13.71 6.75 -23.14
CA ILE A 265 14.60 6.00 -24.03
C ILE A 265 14.72 6.82 -25.32
N PRO A 266 15.92 7.31 -25.71
CA PRO A 266 16.09 8.08 -26.92
C PRO A 266 15.52 7.36 -28.14
N HIS A 267 14.74 8.06 -28.95
CA HIS A 267 14.03 7.50 -30.13
C HIS A 267 12.94 6.47 -29.79
N PHE A 268 12.55 6.37 -28.53
CA PHE A 268 11.42 5.60 -28.05
C PHE A 268 10.58 6.43 -27.06
N ARG A 269 9.42 5.92 -26.65
CA ARG A 269 8.50 6.62 -25.75
C ARG A 269 9.01 6.54 -24.31
N GLN A 270 8.43 7.40 -23.47
CA GLN A 270 8.65 7.35 -22.03
C GLN A 270 8.14 6.01 -21.45
N VAL A 271 8.99 5.33 -20.69
CA VAL A 271 8.64 4.07 -20.03
C VAL A 271 8.78 4.20 -18.52
N VAL A 272 7.90 3.51 -17.80
CA VAL A 272 7.94 3.38 -16.35
C VAL A 272 8.42 1.98 -16.02
N ILE A 273 9.60 1.89 -15.40
CA ILE A 273 10.13 0.63 -14.88
C ILE A 273 9.76 0.54 -13.41
N MET A 274 9.03 -0.50 -13.03
CA MET A 274 8.63 -0.81 -11.65
C MET A 274 9.34 -2.08 -11.20
N ASN A 275 10.17 -1.99 -10.17
CA ASN A 275 10.86 -3.12 -9.56
C ASN A 275 10.35 -3.33 -8.13
N THR A 276 9.71 -4.47 -7.88
CA THR A 276 9.31 -4.87 -6.53
C THR A 276 10.29 -5.93 -6.04
N THR A 277 10.98 -5.66 -4.93
CA THR A 277 11.83 -6.64 -4.24
C THR A 277 11.31 -6.82 -2.82
N CYS A 278 11.05 -8.07 -2.43
CA CYS A 278 10.61 -8.43 -1.09
C CYS A 278 11.77 -9.07 -0.33
N ASP A 279 12.16 -8.47 0.80
CA ASP A 279 13.24 -8.97 1.64
C ASP A 279 12.86 -10.21 2.45
N ASP A 280 11.55 -10.40 2.71
CA ASP A 280 11.06 -11.54 3.52
C ASP A 280 11.06 -12.87 2.75
N CYS A 281 10.52 -12.88 1.53
CA CYS A 281 10.38 -14.10 0.72
C CYS A 281 11.30 -14.15 -0.50
N GLY A 282 12.05 -13.07 -0.77
CA GLY A 282 12.95 -12.98 -1.93
C GLY A 282 12.23 -12.78 -3.26
N TYR A 283 10.93 -12.48 -3.27
CA TYR A 283 10.19 -12.18 -4.49
C TYR A 283 10.79 -10.97 -5.20
N LYS A 284 11.02 -11.10 -6.50
CA LYS A 284 11.51 -10.03 -7.38
C LYS A 284 10.64 -9.95 -8.61
N SER A 285 10.09 -8.78 -8.90
CA SER A 285 9.44 -8.48 -10.17
C SER A 285 10.05 -7.24 -10.80
N ASN A 286 10.18 -7.24 -12.12
CA ASN A 286 10.56 -6.08 -12.91
C ASN A 286 9.50 -5.92 -13.99
N ASP A 287 8.58 -4.98 -13.79
CA ASP A 287 7.51 -4.69 -14.73
C ASP A 287 7.82 -3.40 -15.47
N VAL A 288 7.74 -3.45 -16.79
CA VAL A 288 7.91 -2.26 -17.63
C VAL A 288 6.57 -1.90 -18.23
N LYS A 289 6.13 -0.66 -17.98
CA LYS A 289 4.91 -0.09 -18.55
C LYS A 289 5.27 1.06 -19.46
N THR A 290 4.70 1.10 -20.65
CA THR A 290 4.85 2.24 -21.55
C THR A 290 3.87 3.34 -21.15
N GLY A 291 4.37 4.55 -20.90
CA GLY A 291 3.54 5.73 -20.70
C GLY A 291 3.15 6.39 -22.02
N GLY A 292 2.16 7.29 -21.97
CA GLY A 292 1.74 8.11 -23.10
C GLY A 292 0.51 7.59 -23.85
N GLU A 293 0.17 8.29 -24.94
CA GLU A 293 -1.01 8.03 -25.76
C GLU A 293 -0.88 6.69 -26.53
N ILE A 294 -1.98 5.94 -26.58
CA ILE A 294 -2.06 4.73 -27.41
C ILE A 294 -2.02 5.19 -28.89
N PRO A 295 -1.03 4.75 -29.69
CA PRO A 295 -0.96 5.15 -31.09
C PRO A 295 -2.17 4.65 -31.87
N GLU A 296 -2.47 5.23 -33.03
CA GLU A 296 -3.54 4.73 -33.89
C GLU A 296 -3.26 3.35 -34.49
N LYS A 297 -1.97 2.99 -34.65
CA LYS A 297 -1.52 1.77 -35.33
C LYS A 297 -0.72 0.85 -34.43
N GLY A 298 -0.77 -0.44 -34.74
CA GLY A 298 0.16 -1.43 -34.23
C GLY A 298 1.51 -1.35 -34.94
N LYS A 299 2.52 -1.98 -34.36
CA LYS A 299 3.89 -1.98 -34.89
C LYS A 299 4.45 -3.39 -34.94
N LYS A 300 5.05 -3.74 -36.07
CA LYS A 300 5.79 -4.97 -36.28
C LYS A 300 7.27 -4.66 -36.48
N VAL A 301 8.12 -5.19 -35.62
CA VAL A 301 9.59 -5.03 -35.69
C VAL A 301 10.19 -6.39 -36.01
N THR A 302 10.95 -6.48 -37.09
CA THR A 302 11.67 -7.70 -37.46
C THR A 302 13.16 -7.42 -37.43
N LEU A 303 13.90 -8.10 -36.54
CA LEU A 303 15.34 -8.01 -36.40
C LEU A 303 15.99 -9.32 -36.87
N ARG A 304 16.94 -9.23 -37.80
CA ARG A 304 17.77 -10.35 -38.21
C ARG A 304 19.07 -10.35 -37.40
N VAL A 305 19.22 -11.33 -36.52
CA VAL A 305 20.41 -11.51 -35.68
C VAL A 305 21.43 -12.34 -36.45
N THR A 306 22.53 -11.72 -36.85
CA THR A 306 23.59 -12.39 -37.63
C THR A 306 24.96 -12.32 -36.97
N GLN A 307 25.17 -11.33 -36.10
CA GLN A 307 26.45 -11.10 -35.46
C GLN A 307 26.29 -11.06 -33.93
N PRO A 308 27.36 -11.37 -33.15
CA PRO A 308 27.30 -11.27 -31.70
C PRO A 308 26.95 -9.87 -31.17
N VAL A 309 27.22 -8.81 -31.95
CA VAL A 309 26.82 -7.44 -31.58
C VAL A 309 25.30 -7.27 -31.59
N ASP A 310 24.57 -8.03 -32.41
CA ASP A 310 23.12 -7.98 -32.49
C ASP A 310 22.47 -8.55 -31.23
N LEU A 311 23.13 -9.49 -30.55
CA LEU A 311 22.68 -10.07 -29.27
C LEU A 311 22.72 -9.05 -28.12
N ALA A 312 23.60 -8.04 -28.22
CA ALA A 312 23.76 -6.99 -27.23
C ALA A 312 22.79 -5.81 -27.41
N ARG A 313 21.96 -5.81 -28.48
CA ARG A 313 20.97 -4.75 -28.73
C ARG A 313 19.97 -4.69 -27.58
N ASP A 314 19.70 -3.48 -27.09
CA ASP A 314 18.64 -3.24 -26.12
C ASP A 314 17.28 -3.54 -26.76
N ILE A 315 16.44 -4.29 -26.04
CA ILE A 315 15.10 -4.71 -26.45
C ILE A 315 14.11 -4.44 -25.32
N LEU A 316 13.03 -3.75 -25.67
CA LEU A 316 11.83 -3.63 -24.85
C LEU A 316 10.72 -4.48 -25.47
N LYS A 317 10.35 -5.57 -24.79
CA LYS A 317 9.15 -6.34 -25.12
C LYS A 317 8.02 -5.85 -24.21
N SER A 318 6.95 -5.31 -24.77
CA SER A 318 5.75 -4.97 -23.99
C SER A 318 4.96 -6.21 -23.59
N GLU A 319 4.01 -6.04 -22.66
CA GLU A 319 3.09 -7.11 -22.27
C GLU A 319 2.17 -7.52 -23.43
N SER A 320 1.70 -6.56 -24.23
CA SER A 320 0.84 -6.78 -25.41
C SER A 320 1.59 -7.34 -26.61
N CYS A 321 2.92 -7.41 -26.58
CA CYS A 321 3.72 -7.86 -27.70
C CYS A 321 3.81 -9.39 -27.78
N GLU A 322 3.52 -9.91 -28.97
CA GLU A 322 3.88 -11.25 -29.40
C GLU A 322 5.34 -11.28 -29.85
N LEU A 323 6.08 -12.32 -29.46
CA LEU A 323 7.45 -12.57 -29.90
C LEU A 323 7.48 -13.88 -30.69
N GLU A 324 7.96 -13.84 -31.93
CA GLU A 324 8.16 -15.01 -32.78
C GLU A 324 9.62 -15.12 -33.23
N CYS A 325 10.15 -16.34 -33.21
CA CYS A 325 11.42 -16.71 -33.82
C CYS A 325 11.24 -17.97 -34.68
N PRO A 326 10.99 -17.82 -35.99
CA PRO A 326 10.65 -18.93 -36.89
C PRO A 326 11.73 -20.00 -36.97
N GLU A 327 13.01 -19.62 -37.00
CA GLU A 327 14.15 -20.53 -37.12
C GLU A 327 14.41 -21.35 -35.86
N LEU A 328 13.93 -20.87 -34.70
CA LEU A 328 13.94 -21.59 -33.42
C LEU A 328 12.61 -22.28 -33.11
N ARG A 329 11.57 -22.04 -33.92
CA ARG A 329 10.19 -22.50 -33.67
C ARG A 329 9.69 -22.07 -32.29
N LEU A 330 10.06 -20.86 -31.90
CA LEU A 330 9.65 -20.24 -30.65
C LEU A 330 8.58 -19.19 -30.99
N SER A 331 7.43 -19.28 -30.33
CA SER A 331 6.39 -18.25 -30.34
C SER A 331 5.95 -18.03 -28.89
N VAL A 332 5.90 -16.77 -28.49
CA VAL A 332 5.52 -16.32 -27.16
C VAL A 332 4.36 -15.37 -27.32
N ASN A 333 3.20 -15.82 -26.86
CA ASN A 333 1.96 -15.03 -26.92
C ASN A 333 2.03 -13.81 -25.97
N PRO A 334 1.25 -12.76 -26.26
CA PRO A 334 1.05 -11.63 -25.35
C PRO A 334 0.72 -12.10 -23.91
N GLY A 335 1.20 -11.36 -22.92
CA GLY A 335 1.03 -11.67 -21.49
C GLY A 335 1.99 -12.71 -20.88
N THR A 336 2.54 -13.63 -21.67
CA THR A 336 3.32 -14.79 -21.14
C THR A 336 4.59 -14.40 -20.36
N LEU A 337 5.31 -13.37 -20.80
CA LEU A 337 6.57 -12.90 -20.18
C LEU A 337 6.44 -11.53 -19.49
N GLY A 338 5.27 -10.91 -19.55
CA GLY A 338 5.07 -9.51 -19.15
C GLY A 338 5.90 -8.50 -19.99
N GLY A 339 5.97 -7.27 -19.48
CA GLY A 339 6.83 -6.20 -20.01
C GLY A 339 8.27 -6.32 -19.52
N ARG A 340 9.26 -6.29 -20.42
CA ARG A 340 10.68 -6.50 -20.11
C ARG A 340 11.58 -5.57 -20.90
N PHE A 341 12.55 -4.97 -20.22
CA PHE A 341 13.66 -4.22 -20.83
C PHE A 341 14.97 -4.97 -20.55
N THR A 342 15.63 -5.45 -21.60
CA THR A 342 16.84 -6.29 -21.51
C THR A 342 17.61 -6.23 -22.83
N THR A 343 18.54 -7.13 -23.08
CA THR A 343 19.18 -7.33 -24.40
C THR A 343 18.54 -8.50 -25.15
N VAL A 344 18.77 -8.61 -26.46
CA VAL A 344 18.32 -9.77 -27.26
C VAL A 344 18.78 -11.10 -26.65
N GLU A 345 20.04 -11.16 -26.21
CA GLU A 345 20.60 -12.30 -25.48
C GLU A 345 19.85 -12.58 -24.16
N GLY A 346 19.61 -11.52 -23.38
CA GLY A 346 18.95 -11.61 -22.09
C GLY A 346 17.51 -12.13 -22.22
N LEU A 347 16.78 -11.67 -23.24
CA LEU A 347 15.43 -12.11 -23.54
C LEU A 347 15.39 -13.61 -23.87
N LEU A 348 16.26 -14.09 -24.75
CA LEU A 348 16.32 -15.52 -25.10
C LEU A 348 16.79 -16.40 -23.95
N THR A 349 17.77 -15.93 -23.17
CA THR A 349 18.27 -16.63 -21.99
C THR A 349 17.17 -16.79 -20.94
N GLN A 350 16.37 -15.75 -20.75
CA GLN A 350 15.23 -15.81 -19.83
C GLN A 350 14.15 -16.78 -20.33
N VAL A 351 13.75 -16.70 -21.61
CA VAL A 351 12.79 -17.65 -22.21
C VAL A 351 13.26 -19.09 -22.04
N ARG A 352 14.54 -19.33 -22.30
CA ARG A 352 15.18 -20.64 -22.14
C ARG A 352 15.09 -21.13 -20.69
N ASN A 353 15.47 -20.30 -19.72
CA ASN A 353 15.46 -20.65 -18.31
C ASN A 353 14.04 -20.88 -17.78
N ASP A 354 13.07 -20.02 -18.14
CA ASP A 354 11.68 -20.14 -17.71
C ASP A 354 11.03 -21.42 -18.26
N LEU A 355 11.21 -21.71 -19.56
CA LEU A 355 10.72 -22.95 -20.17
C LEU A 355 11.41 -24.18 -19.57
N HIS A 356 12.74 -24.14 -19.41
CA HIS A 356 13.48 -25.26 -18.84
C HIS A 356 13.01 -25.55 -17.40
N GLY A 357 12.84 -24.51 -16.59
CA GLY A 357 12.36 -24.64 -15.21
C GLY A 357 10.95 -25.22 -15.13
N GLN A 358 10.03 -24.80 -16.00
CA GLN A 358 8.67 -25.35 -16.05
C GLN A 358 8.62 -26.81 -16.49
N ILE A 359 9.51 -27.21 -17.40
CA ILE A 359 9.51 -28.56 -17.99
C ILE A 359 10.31 -29.55 -17.16
N PHE A 360 11.40 -29.11 -16.52
CA PHE A 360 12.34 -29.99 -15.82
C PHE A 360 12.41 -29.78 -14.31
N ASP A 361 12.14 -28.57 -13.78
CA ASP A 361 12.35 -28.25 -12.35
C ASP A 361 11.06 -28.15 -11.51
N ALA A 362 9.89 -27.86 -12.12
CA ALA A 362 8.62 -27.60 -11.43
C ALA A 362 8.00 -28.79 -10.66
N ASP A 363 8.68 -29.94 -10.55
CA ASP A 363 8.17 -31.14 -9.85
C ASP A 363 9.25 -31.90 -9.03
N ALA A 364 10.36 -31.25 -8.67
CA ALA A 364 11.38 -31.89 -7.82
C ALA A 364 11.03 -31.90 -6.31
N GLU A 365 10.15 -31.02 -5.83
CA GLU A 365 9.87 -30.88 -4.38
C GLU A 365 8.44 -31.25 -3.92
N ILE A 366 7.47 -31.46 -4.83
CA ILE A 366 6.12 -31.89 -4.44
C ILE A 366 6.01 -33.42 -4.52
N LYS A 367 6.03 -34.05 -3.34
CA LYS A 367 5.72 -35.47 -3.06
C LYS A 367 4.87 -36.16 -4.14
N GLY A 368 5.51 -37.02 -4.94
CA GLY A 368 4.86 -38.22 -5.49
C GLY A 368 4.17 -38.11 -6.85
N ARG A 369 4.39 -37.05 -7.63
CA ARG A 369 4.10 -37.07 -9.08
C ARG A 369 5.40 -37.14 -9.85
N SER A 370 5.92 -38.37 -9.95
CA SER A 370 6.93 -38.68 -10.97
C SER A 370 6.40 -38.22 -12.32
N HIS A 371 7.18 -37.42 -13.03
CA HIS A 371 6.94 -37.03 -14.42
C HIS A 371 7.10 -38.24 -15.35
N ASP A 372 6.26 -39.25 -15.16
CA ASP A 372 6.14 -40.47 -15.95
C ASP A 372 5.40 -40.19 -17.28
N SER A 373 5.19 -38.90 -17.62
CA SER A 373 4.37 -38.44 -18.75
C SER A 373 5.19 -37.87 -19.91
N VAL A 374 6.45 -37.47 -19.72
CA VAL A 374 7.33 -37.08 -20.84
C VAL A 374 7.95 -38.34 -21.40
N THR A 375 7.47 -38.73 -22.56
CA THR A 375 8.03 -39.84 -23.32
C THR A 375 9.50 -39.57 -23.65
N PRO A 376 10.35 -40.60 -23.82
CA PRO A 376 11.74 -40.40 -24.27
C PRO A 376 11.84 -39.60 -25.59
N ALA A 377 10.81 -39.69 -26.44
CA ALA A 377 10.70 -38.91 -27.67
C ALA A 377 10.43 -37.42 -27.41
N GLU A 378 9.60 -37.08 -26.43
CA GLU A 378 9.36 -35.69 -26.01
C GLU A 378 10.58 -35.08 -25.34
N ARG A 379 11.26 -35.83 -24.47
CA ARG A 379 12.52 -35.38 -23.86
C ARG A 379 13.56 -35.06 -24.93
N SER A 380 13.72 -35.92 -25.93
CA SER A 380 14.64 -35.69 -27.05
C SER A 380 14.27 -34.44 -27.87
N ARG A 381 12.96 -34.20 -28.11
CA ARG A 381 12.48 -32.98 -28.78
C ARG A 381 12.81 -31.72 -27.97
N TRP A 382 12.59 -31.73 -26.66
CA TRP A 382 12.91 -30.62 -25.79
C TRP A 382 14.41 -30.36 -25.72
N THR A 383 15.23 -31.40 -25.58
CA THR A 383 16.69 -31.25 -25.62
C THR A 383 17.14 -30.61 -26.94
N ALA A 384 16.67 -31.10 -28.08
CA ALA A 384 17.02 -30.52 -29.38
C ALA A 384 16.55 -29.06 -29.55
N PHE A 385 15.43 -28.68 -28.93
CA PHE A 385 14.96 -27.30 -28.89
C PHE A 385 15.88 -26.41 -28.04
N PHE A 386 16.22 -26.85 -26.82
CA PHE A 386 17.14 -26.11 -25.95
C PHE A 386 18.55 -26.00 -26.53
N ASP A 387 19.06 -27.04 -27.19
CA ASP A 387 20.33 -26.99 -27.92
C ASP A 387 20.28 -25.92 -29.03
N GLY A 388 19.14 -25.80 -29.71
CA GLY A 388 18.91 -24.78 -30.74
C GLY A 388 18.85 -23.36 -30.18
N LEU A 389 18.24 -23.17 -29.01
CA LEU A 389 18.24 -21.89 -28.30
C LEU A 389 19.63 -21.54 -27.77
N ASP A 390 20.36 -22.50 -27.20
CA ASP A 390 21.71 -22.30 -26.66
C ASP A 390 22.69 -21.90 -27.77
N ALA A 391 22.59 -22.53 -28.95
CA ALA A 391 23.38 -22.15 -30.13
C ALA A 391 23.03 -20.73 -30.66
N ALA A 392 21.79 -20.29 -30.50
CA ALA A 392 21.38 -18.93 -30.86
C ALA A 392 21.90 -17.90 -29.84
N ILE A 393 21.81 -18.20 -28.54
CA ILE A 393 22.31 -17.36 -27.45
C ILE A 393 23.84 -17.23 -27.53
N SER A 394 24.56 -18.28 -27.92
CA SER A 394 26.02 -18.23 -28.10
C SER A 394 26.47 -17.53 -29.40
N GLY A 395 25.53 -17.15 -30.28
CA GLY A 395 25.82 -16.52 -31.57
C GLY A 395 26.33 -17.50 -32.64
N GLU A 396 26.17 -18.80 -32.45
CA GLU A 396 26.57 -19.84 -33.42
C GLU A 396 25.52 -20.08 -34.51
N LYS A 397 24.29 -19.61 -34.29
CA LYS A 397 23.16 -19.75 -35.22
C LYS A 397 22.52 -18.39 -35.48
N GLU A 398 22.36 -18.04 -36.76
CA GLU A 398 21.58 -16.87 -37.18
C GLU A 398 20.08 -17.15 -37.05
N PHE A 399 19.32 -16.14 -36.64
CA PHE A 399 17.88 -16.24 -36.47
C PHE A 399 17.21 -14.88 -36.63
N THR A 400 15.89 -14.89 -36.76
CA THR A 400 15.08 -13.68 -36.85
C THR A 400 14.19 -13.55 -35.62
N ILE A 401 14.13 -12.38 -35.02
CA ILE A 401 13.14 -12.00 -34.00
C ILE A 401 12.08 -11.14 -34.67
N VAL A 402 10.81 -11.51 -34.48
CA VAL A 402 9.66 -10.73 -34.90
C VAL A 402 8.89 -10.33 -33.65
N LEU A 403 8.76 -9.03 -33.41
CA LEU A 403 7.91 -8.45 -32.37
C LEU A 403 6.68 -7.85 -33.04
N THR A 404 5.51 -8.37 -32.73
CA THR A 404 4.23 -7.82 -33.20
C THR A 404 3.51 -7.25 -31.99
N ASP A 405 3.37 -5.92 -31.94
CA ASP A 405 2.78 -5.21 -30.81
C ASP A 405 1.61 -4.33 -31.25
N PRO A 406 0.37 -4.70 -30.88
CA PRO A 406 -0.82 -3.91 -31.18
C PRO A 406 -0.77 -2.49 -30.59
N LEU A 407 -0.12 -2.30 -29.43
CA LEU A 407 -0.02 -0.99 -28.77
C LEU A 407 1.23 -0.20 -29.20
N ALA A 408 2.06 -0.76 -30.09
CA ALA A 408 3.35 -0.21 -30.50
C ALA A 408 4.25 0.21 -29.32
N ALA A 409 4.15 -0.53 -28.22
CA ALA A 409 4.82 -0.32 -26.94
C ALA A 409 6.18 -1.07 -26.85
N SER A 410 6.64 -1.66 -27.95
CA SER A 410 7.89 -2.44 -28.01
C SER A 410 8.98 -1.72 -28.80
N TYR A 411 10.23 -1.96 -28.40
CA TYR A 411 11.43 -1.30 -28.93
C TYR A 411 12.55 -2.28 -29.18
N VAL A 412 13.35 -2.01 -30.21
CA VAL A 412 14.63 -2.66 -30.47
C VAL A 412 15.62 -1.57 -30.86
N GLN A 413 16.80 -1.58 -30.25
CA GLN A 413 17.86 -0.63 -30.52
C GLN A 413 18.37 -0.77 -31.96
N SER A 414 18.39 0.34 -32.68
CA SER A 414 19.08 0.48 -33.97
C SER A 414 20.59 0.64 -33.74
N LEU A 415 21.40 -0.09 -34.50
CA LEU A 415 22.87 0.04 -34.49
C LEU A 415 23.38 0.81 -35.72
N ALA A 416 22.49 1.46 -36.48
CA ALA A 416 22.89 2.27 -37.63
C ALA A 416 23.83 3.41 -37.20
N ASP A 417 24.91 3.64 -37.97
CA ASP A 417 25.88 4.72 -37.73
C ASP A 417 25.23 6.12 -37.72
N ASP A 418 24.14 6.27 -38.47
CA ASP A 418 23.32 7.47 -38.54
C ASP A 418 21.91 7.16 -37.99
N PRO A 419 21.48 7.76 -36.86
CA PRO A 419 20.15 7.54 -36.28
C PRO A 419 18.99 7.92 -37.19
N SER A 420 19.25 8.69 -38.26
CA SER A 420 18.25 9.06 -39.26
C SER A 420 18.12 8.05 -40.39
N GLN A 421 19.01 7.06 -40.45
CA GLN A 421 18.99 6.01 -41.47
C GLN A 421 18.43 4.70 -40.90
N PRO A 422 17.67 3.94 -41.71
CA PRO A 422 17.13 2.66 -41.30
C PRO A 422 18.27 1.66 -41.10
N ASP A 423 18.14 0.83 -40.07
CA ASP A 423 19.05 -0.27 -39.80
C ASP A 423 18.88 -1.37 -40.85
N GLU A 424 19.97 -1.78 -41.51
CA GLU A 424 19.92 -2.78 -42.58
C GLU A 424 19.44 -4.16 -42.11
N GLN A 425 19.59 -4.46 -40.81
CA GLN A 425 19.21 -5.73 -40.19
C GLN A 425 17.84 -5.68 -39.50
N MET A 426 17.20 -4.51 -39.43
CA MET A 426 15.92 -4.33 -38.75
C MET A 426 14.90 -3.60 -39.63
N THR A 427 13.72 -4.21 -39.77
CA THR A 427 12.58 -3.59 -40.45
C THR A 427 11.47 -3.27 -39.45
N VAL A 428 10.90 -2.08 -39.58
CA VAL A 428 9.80 -1.59 -38.75
C VAL A 428 8.62 -1.27 -39.66
N GLU A 429 7.49 -1.94 -39.44
CA GLU A 429 6.27 -1.78 -40.22
C GLU A 429 5.12 -1.40 -39.28
N GLU A 430 4.34 -0.39 -39.66
CA GLU A 430 3.08 -0.07 -38.98
C GLU A 430 1.94 -0.84 -39.64
N TYR A 431 1.01 -1.35 -38.84
CA TYR A 431 -0.17 -2.06 -39.34
C TYR A 431 -1.44 -1.55 -38.68
N ASP A 432 -2.54 -1.59 -39.44
CA ASP A 432 -3.87 -1.28 -38.91
C ASP A 432 -4.35 -2.49 -38.09
N ARG A 433 -4.77 -2.24 -36.84
CA ARG A 433 -5.21 -3.29 -35.92
C ARG A 433 -6.40 -4.05 -36.49
N THR A 434 -6.44 -5.33 -36.19
CA THR A 434 -7.59 -6.17 -36.47
C THR A 434 -8.74 -5.86 -35.51
N ASP A 435 -9.96 -6.18 -35.94
CA ASP A 435 -11.17 -6.01 -35.12
C ASP A 435 -11.10 -6.76 -33.77
N GLU A 436 -10.42 -7.90 -33.76
CA GLU A 436 -10.21 -8.74 -32.57
C GLU A 436 -9.21 -8.07 -31.61
N GLU A 437 -8.09 -7.57 -32.12
CA GLU A 437 -7.10 -6.82 -31.31
C GLU A 437 -7.73 -5.57 -30.66
N GLU A 438 -8.56 -4.83 -31.40
CA GLU A 438 -9.23 -3.64 -30.85
C GLU A 438 -10.27 -3.96 -29.78
N GLU A 439 -10.96 -5.09 -29.90
CA GLU A 439 -11.92 -5.57 -28.90
C GLU A 439 -11.21 -6.07 -27.64
N GLU A 440 -10.16 -6.89 -27.80
CA GLU A 440 -9.37 -7.40 -26.67
C GLU A 440 -8.67 -6.29 -25.88
N LEU A 441 -8.21 -5.24 -26.56
CA LEU A 441 -7.62 -4.06 -25.92
C LEU A 441 -8.66 -3.11 -25.32
N GLY A 442 -9.96 -3.36 -25.53
CA GLY A 442 -11.04 -2.49 -25.07
C GLY A 442 -11.06 -1.11 -25.76
N LEU A 443 -10.39 -0.96 -26.90
CA LEU A 443 -10.31 0.31 -27.62
C LEU A 443 -11.67 0.71 -28.22
N LYS A 444 -12.53 -0.26 -28.53
CA LYS A 444 -13.89 -0.02 -29.06
C LYS A 444 -14.83 0.61 -28.02
N ASP A 445 -14.62 0.31 -26.75
CA ASP A 445 -15.43 0.81 -25.63
C ASP A 445 -14.86 2.09 -25.02
N MET A 446 -13.67 2.51 -25.47
CA MET A 446 -12.98 3.68 -24.95
C MET A 446 -13.63 4.95 -25.50
N LYS A 447 -14.43 5.64 -24.67
CA LYS A 447 -14.83 7.02 -24.95
C LYS A 447 -13.60 7.91 -24.79
N THR A 448 -13.15 8.57 -25.84
CA THR A 448 -12.06 9.57 -25.78
C THR A 448 -12.59 11.01 -25.76
N GLU A 449 -13.88 11.21 -26.05
CA GLU A 449 -14.56 12.50 -26.14
C GLU A 449 -15.97 12.44 -25.54
N GLY A 450 -16.59 13.59 -25.26
CA GLY A 450 -18.00 13.68 -24.81
C GLY A 450 -18.25 13.56 -23.31
N TYR A 451 -17.21 13.46 -22.48
CA TYR A 451 -17.35 13.47 -21.00
C TYR A 451 -17.94 14.78 -20.46
N GLU A 452 -17.78 15.89 -21.18
CA GLU A 452 -18.35 17.20 -20.82
C GLU A 452 -19.89 17.17 -20.91
N GLU A 453 -20.46 16.46 -21.88
CA GLU A 453 -21.92 16.34 -22.04
C GLU A 453 -22.54 15.46 -20.94
N ASP A 454 -21.85 14.38 -20.54
CA ASP A 454 -22.27 13.52 -19.43
C ASP A 454 -22.24 14.29 -18.08
N ALA A 455 -21.22 15.13 -17.87
CA ALA A 455 -21.11 15.99 -16.67
C ALA A 455 -22.13 17.16 -16.66
N GLU A 456 -22.50 17.70 -17.83
CA GLU A 456 -23.57 18.69 -17.95
C GLU A 456 -24.97 18.06 -17.76
N ALA A 457 -25.17 16.82 -18.21
CA ALA A 457 -26.40 16.07 -18.01
C ALA A 457 -26.62 15.69 -16.53
N GLU A 458 -25.58 15.29 -15.79
CA GLU A 458 -25.67 15.07 -14.34
C GLU A 458 -26.01 16.37 -13.58
N LYS A 459 -25.37 17.48 -13.93
CA LYS A 459 -25.67 18.80 -13.36
C LYS A 459 -27.08 19.30 -13.68
N ALA A 460 -27.65 18.89 -14.82
CA ALA A 460 -29.03 19.19 -15.18
C ALA A 460 -30.03 18.30 -14.43
N GLY A 461 -29.69 17.03 -14.18
CA GLY A 461 -30.48 16.08 -13.38
C GLY A 461 -30.64 16.51 -11.92
N GLU A 462 -29.55 16.93 -11.26
CA GLU A 462 -29.58 17.41 -9.86
C GLU A 462 -30.40 18.69 -9.68
N LYS A 463 -30.50 19.53 -10.72
CA LYS A 463 -31.35 20.73 -10.72
C LYS A 463 -32.83 20.41 -10.93
N GLY A 464 -33.15 19.29 -11.56
CA GLY A 464 -34.52 18.82 -11.76
C GLY A 464 -35.17 18.29 -10.48
N GLU A 465 -34.45 17.46 -9.71
CA GLU A 465 -35.01 16.85 -8.49
C GLU A 465 -35.20 17.84 -7.32
N ASN A 466 -34.44 18.93 -7.27
CA ASN A 466 -34.61 19.97 -6.25
C ASN A 466 -35.71 20.99 -6.58
N GLY A 467 -36.27 20.97 -7.80
CA GLY A 467 -37.33 21.87 -8.25
C GLY A 467 -38.75 21.40 -7.92
N GLU A 468 -39.01 20.08 -7.97
CA GLU A 468 -40.37 19.54 -7.81
C GLU A 468 -40.85 19.39 -6.36
N LYS A 469 -39.96 19.41 -5.36
CA LYS A 469 -40.35 19.26 -3.94
C LYS A 469 -40.83 20.53 -3.23
N LYS A 470 -40.89 21.69 -3.89
CA LYS A 470 -41.23 22.98 -3.23
C LYS A 470 -42.62 23.57 -3.54
N THR A 471 -43.47 22.92 -4.34
CA THR A 471 -44.76 23.51 -4.75
C THR A 471 -46.03 22.79 -4.29
N GLU A 472 -45.95 21.70 -3.51
CA GLU A 472 -47.15 21.06 -2.93
C GLU A 472 -47.18 21.24 -1.41
N GLY A 473 -47.66 22.40 -0.95
CA GLY A 473 -47.77 22.67 0.48
C GLY A 473 -48.24 24.07 0.86
N ALA A 474 -49.15 24.68 0.08
CA ALA A 474 -49.85 25.90 0.49
C ALA A 474 -51.16 26.07 -0.28
N ALA A 475 -52.23 25.43 0.22
CA ALA A 475 -53.62 25.84 0.01
C ALA A 475 -54.51 25.19 1.08
#